data_AF-A0A661RL06-F1
#
_entry.id   AF-A0A661RL06-F1
#
_cell.length_a   1.000
_cell.length_b   1.000
_cell.length_c   1.000
_cell.angle_alpha   90.00
_cell.angle_beta   90.00
_cell.angle_gamma   90.00
#
_symmetry.space_group_name_H-M   'P 1'
#
loop_
_entity.id
_entity.type
_entity.pdbx_description
1 polymer ?
#
loop_
_entity_poly.entity_id
_entity_poly.type
_entity_poly.pdbx_seq_one_letter_code
_entity_poly.pdbx_strand_id
1 'polypeptide(L)'
;MCGVDAIQFLTGCSFGKGNLIHKDFGKSAFTFYNRDTQKGFRTVFKDDFARDEKDRDNRIKRILQADLKDLFSTEEVDVPPVRPARIMKSIQCDGCSEMTMESRIRLFDGKNLCIPCFQKVEQKI
;
A
#
# COMPACT_ATOMS: atom_id res chain seq x y z
N MET A 1 7.79 -6.86 2.63
CA MET A 1 8.56 -6.22 3.71
C MET A 1 7.75 -6.25 5.01
N CYS A 2 8.27 -6.82 6.11
CA CYS A 2 7.54 -6.99 7.38
C CYS A 2 7.13 -5.68 8.08
N GLY A 3 7.79 -4.55 7.76
CA GLY A 3 7.48 -3.25 8.39
C GLY A 3 6.03 -2.79 8.17
N VAL A 4 5.38 -3.25 7.10
CA VAL A 4 3.97 -2.94 6.84
C VAL A 4 3.06 -3.51 7.93
N ASP A 5 3.36 -4.68 8.48
CA ASP A 5 2.52 -5.32 9.50
C ASP A 5 2.54 -4.52 10.81
N ALA A 6 3.72 -4.04 11.22
CA ALA A 6 3.86 -3.17 12.37
C ALA A 6 3.10 -1.84 12.19
N ILE A 7 3.16 -1.26 10.99
CA ILE A 7 2.40 -0.03 10.67
C ILE A 7 0.90 -0.29 10.81
N GLN A 8 0.38 -1.38 10.24
CA GLN A 8 -1.03 -1.72 10.33
C GLN A 8 -1.47 -1.90 11.78
N PHE A 9 -0.67 -2.59 12.59
CA PHE A 9 -0.96 -2.86 13.99
C PHE A 9 -0.96 -1.58 14.84
N LEU A 10 0.08 -0.74 14.70
CA LEU A 10 0.27 0.45 15.55
C LEU A 10 -0.63 1.63 15.17
N THR A 11 -0.87 1.83 13.87
CA THR A 11 -1.58 3.03 13.39
C THR A 11 -3.05 2.77 13.09
N GLY A 12 -3.45 1.50 12.93
CA GLY A 12 -4.78 1.14 12.42
C GLY A 12 -5.01 1.48 10.94
N CYS A 13 -3.98 1.97 10.23
CA CYS A 13 -3.96 2.06 8.78
C CYS A 13 -3.80 0.66 8.19
N SER A 14 -4.90 0.01 7.80
CA SER A 14 -4.90 -1.36 7.30
C SER A 14 -5.29 -1.45 5.84
N PHE A 15 -4.82 -2.52 5.19
CA PHE A 15 -5.21 -2.82 3.82
C PHE A 15 -6.73 -2.99 3.68
N GLY A 16 -7.36 -3.70 4.63
CA GLY A 16 -8.81 -3.96 4.60
C GLY A 16 -9.69 -2.72 4.77
N LYS A 17 -9.24 -1.71 5.52
CA LYS A 17 -9.95 -0.42 5.65
C LYS A 17 -9.72 0.50 4.44
N GLY A 18 -8.82 0.14 3.52
CA GLY A 18 -8.44 0.94 2.37
C GLY A 18 -7.79 2.28 2.74
N ASN A 19 -7.26 2.41 3.95
CA ASN A 19 -6.51 3.58 4.42
C ASN A 19 -4.98 3.33 4.46
N LEU A 20 -4.54 2.14 4.06
CA LEU A 20 -3.16 1.83 3.69
C LEU A 20 -3.09 1.59 2.17
N ILE A 21 -2.23 2.34 1.49
CA ILE A 21 -2.03 2.22 0.04
C ILE A 21 -0.68 1.58 -0.22
N HIS A 22 -0.69 0.34 -0.69
CA HIS A 22 0.53 -0.36 -1.09
C HIS A 22 0.96 0.09 -2.50
N LYS A 23 2.16 0.66 -2.62
CA LYS A 23 2.80 0.99 -3.90
C LYS A 23 4.03 0.12 -4.06
N ASP A 24 3.96 -0.84 -4.97
CA ASP A 24 5.04 -1.82 -5.18
C ASP A 24 6.15 -1.24 -6.07
N PHE A 25 6.99 -0.40 -5.46
CA PHE A 25 8.16 0.22 -6.11
C PHE A 25 9.48 -0.38 -5.63
N GLY A 26 9.46 -1.44 -4.82
CA GLY A 26 10.66 -2.06 -4.24
C GLY A 26 11.44 -1.16 -3.26
N LYS A 27 10.81 -0.13 -2.68
CA LYS A 27 11.46 0.83 -1.76
C LYS A 27 11.02 0.61 -0.32
N SER A 28 11.97 0.64 0.62
CA SER A 28 11.73 0.69 2.07
C SER A 28 11.26 2.07 2.53
N ALA A 29 10.18 2.57 1.92
CA ALA A 29 9.70 3.93 2.14
C ALA A 29 8.22 3.96 2.51
N PHE A 30 7.88 4.82 3.45
CA PHE A 30 6.53 4.98 3.99
C PHE A 30 6.15 6.45 3.97
N THR A 31 4.88 6.74 3.72
CA THR A 31 4.35 8.10 3.80
C THR A 31 3.10 8.10 4.66
N PHE A 32 3.13 8.90 5.71
CA PHE A 32 2.06 9.02 6.68
C PHE A 32 1.37 10.36 6.50
N TYR A 33 0.05 10.37 6.73
CA TYR A 33 -0.76 11.57 6.69
C TYR A 33 -1.68 11.61 7.90
N ASN A 34 -1.71 12.74 8.58
CA ASN A 34 -2.74 13.05 9.56
C ASN A 34 -3.84 13.85 8.85
N ARG A 35 -5.06 13.30 8.84
CA ARG A 35 -6.21 13.92 8.16
C ARG A 35 -6.75 15.15 8.90
N ASP A 36 -6.60 15.19 10.21
CA ASP A 36 -7.11 16.28 11.05
C ASP A 36 -6.23 17.52 10.91
N THR A 37 -4.90 17.32 10.86
CA THR A 37 -3.93 18.42 10.72
C THR A 37 -3.53 18.72 9.28
N GLN A 38 -3.92 17.87 8.33
CA GLN A 38 -3.51 17.91 6.91
C GLN A 38 -2.00 17.89 6.69
N LYS A 39 -1.22 17.40 7.66
CA LYS A 39 0.23 17.26 7.54
C LYS A 39 0.62 15.84 7.17
N GLY A 40 1.62 15.72 6.30
CA GLY A 40 2.20 14.45 5.92
C GLY A 40 3.72 14.48 6.04
N PHE A 41 4.30 13.29 6.21
CA PHE A 41 5.73 13.11 6.10
C PHE A 41 6.05 11.78 5.42
N ARG A 42 7.16 11.76 4.70
CA ARG A 42 7.71 10.57 4.07
C ARG A 42 8.98 10.18 4.78
N THR A 43 9.11 8.90 5.09
CA THR A 43 10.30 8.32 5.70
C THR A 43 10.85 7.20 4.82
N VAL A 44 12.16 7.15 4.67
CA VAL A 44 12.88 6.09 3.95
C VAL A 44 13.85 5.43 4.90
N PHE A 45 13.74 4.12 5.06
CA PHE A 45 14.67 3.33 5.87
C PHE A 45 16.03 3.28 5.18
N LYS A 46 17.09 3.65 5.92
CA LYS A 46 18.46 3.66 5.43
C LYS A 46 19.03 2.25 5.40
N ASP A 47 19.72 1.93 4.32
CA ASP A 47 20.17 0.56 3.99
C ASP A 47 21.34 0.06 4.87
N ASP A 48 21.99 0.96 5.60
CA ASP A 48 23.15 0.65 6.45
C ASP A 48 22.82 -0.35 7.59
N PHE A 49 21.53 -0.54 7.89
CA PHE A 49 21.04 -1.49 8.91
C PHE A 49 20.47 -2.79 8.31
N ALA A 50 20.52 -2.96 6.99
CA ALA A 50 19.89 -4.08 6.28
C ALA A 50 20.86 -5.20 5.84
N ARG A 51 22.18 -4.97 5.89
CA ARG A 51 23.17 -5.76 5.13
C ARG A 51 23.89 -6.89 5.88
N ASP A 52 23.60 -7.14 7.15
CA ASP A 52 24.28 -8.20 7.91
C ASP A 52 23.31 -9.33 8.29
N GLU A 53 23.19 -10.32 7.42
CA GLU A 53 22.26 -11.45 7.53
C GLU A 53 22.73 -12.49 8.57
N LYS A 54 24.02 -12.49 8.91
CA LYS A 54 24.65 -13.51 9.76
C LYS A 54 24.34 -13.38 11.26
N ASP A 55 23.71 -12.28 11.68
CA ASP A 55 23.35 -12.08 13.09
C ASP A 55 22.06 -11.23 13.25
N ARG A 56 20.92 -11.92 13.12
CA ARG A 56 19.60 -11.34 13.28
C ARG A 56 19.43 -10.62 14.63
N ASP A 57 19.95 -11.20 15.70
CA ASP A 57 19.76 -10.68 17.05
C ASP A 57 20.54 -9.37 17.25
N ASN A 58 21.78 -9.31 16.76
CA ASN A 58 22.55 -8.07 16.78
C ASN A 58 21.93 -7.00 15.88
N ARG A 59 21.35 -7.38 14.74
CA ARG A 59 20.60 -6.43 13.90
C ARG A 59 19.38 -5.86 14.63
N ILE A 60 18.60 -6.69 15.32
CA ILE A 60 17.46 -6.23 16.12
C ILE A 60 17.93 -5.25 17.20
N LYS A 61 19.00 -5.61 17.94
CA LYS A 61 19.57 -4.73 18.98
C LYS A 61 20.00 -3.37 18.40
N ARG A 62 20.72 -3.36 17.27
CA ARG A 62 21.16 -2.12 16.61
C ARG A 62 19.99 -1.25 16.21
N ILE A 63 18.94 -1.82 15.63
CA ILE A 63 17.73 -1.07 15.25
C ILE A 63 17.03 -0.49 16.48
N LEU A 64 16.90 -1.27 17.56
CA LEU A 64 16.24 -0.82 18.79
C LEU A 64 17.05 0.23 19.58
N GLN A 65 18.37 0.28 19.38
CA GLN A 65 19.27 1.20 20.08
C GLN A 65 19.61 2.46 19.26
N ALA A 66 19.39 2.45 17.94
CA ALA A 66 19.71 3.58 17.07
C ALA A 66 18.70 4.72 17.21
N ASP A 67 19.18 5.95 17.03
CA ASP A 67 18.31 7.12 16.92
C ASP A 67 17.49 7.05 15.62
N LEU A 68 16.27 7.59 15.65
CA LEU A 68 15.40 7.62 14.47
C LEU A 68 16.02 8.35 13.26
N LYS A 69 16.80 9.41 13.50
CA LYS A 69 17.53 10.17 12.47
C LYS A 69 18.58 9.32 11.74
N ASP A 70 19.12 8.30 12.41
CA ASP A 70 20.14 7.42 11.86
C ASP A 70 19.50 6.27 11.08
N LEU A 71 18.30 5.84 11.49
CA LEU A 71 17.52 4.80 10.80
C LEU A 71 16.78 5.31 9.56
N PHE A 72 16.33 6.57 9.59
CA PHE A 72 15.38 7.09 8.60
C PHE A 72 15.83 8.42 8.01
N SER A 73 15.57 8.59 6.71
CA SER A 73 15.53 9.91 6.06
C SER A 73 14.08 10.38 6.00
N THR A 74 13.79 11.53 6.60
CA THR A 74 12.41 12.06 6.72
C THR A 74 12.27 13.39 6.00
N GLU A 75 11.19 13.54 5.24
CA GLU A 75 10.83 14.75 4.50
C GLU A 75 9.36 15.09 4.75
N GLU A 76 9.04 16.37 4.91
CA GLU A 76 7.64 16.82 4.94
C GLU A 76 7.01 16.66 3.55
N VAL A 77 5.72 16.34 3.51
CA VAL A 77 5.00 16.15 2.25
C VAL A 77 3.73 17.00 2.28
N ASP A 78 3.60 17.85 1.26
CA ASP A 78 2.47 18.77 1.05
C ASP A 78 1.45 18.27 0.02
N VAL A 79 1.38 16.95 -0.18
CA VAL A 79 0.35 16.37 -1.05
C VAL A 79 -0.88 16.03 -0.22
N PRO A 80 -2.09 16.22 -0.77
CA PRO A 80 -3.31 15.97 -0.01
C PRO A 80 -3.42 14.50 0.39
N PRO A 81 -4.02 14.20 1.55
CA PRO A 81 -4.21 12.84 2.00
C PRO A 81 -5.05 12.05 1.00
N VAL A 82 -4.80 10.74 0.93
CA VAL A 82 -5.57 9.86 0.05
C VAL A 82 -7.04 9.91 0.45
N ARG A 83 -7.91 10.04 -0.57
CA ARG A 83 -9.36 10.03 -0.39
C ARG A 83 -9.78 8.80 0.42
N PRO A 84 -10.72 8.92 1.37
CA PRO A 84 -11.23 7.77 2.11
C PRO A 84 -11.75 6.69 1.16
N ALA A 85 -11.57 5.43 1.57
CA ALA A 85 -12.20 4.31 0.89
C ALA A 85 -13.72 4.52 0.89
N ARG A 86 -14.36 4.25 -0.24
CA ARG A 86 -15.81 4.35 -0.41
C ARG A 86 -16.39 2.96 -0.61
N ILE A 87 -17.55 2.71 -0.02
CA ILE A 87 -18.36 1.54 -0.36
C ILE A 87 -18.84 1.74 -1.80
N MET A 88 -18.48 0.80 -2.66
CA MET A 88 -18.87 0.80 -4.07
C MET A 88 -19.91 -0.29 -4.32
N LYS A 89 -20.65 -0.16 -5.41
CA LYS A 89 -21.59 -1.22 -5.81
C LYS A 89 -20.81 -2.47 -6.20
N SER A 90 -21.40 -3.62 -5.91
CA SER A 90 -20.96 -4.89 -6.49
C SER A 90 -21.80 -5.16 -7.74
N ILE A 91 -21.13 -5.41 -8.86
CA ILE A 91 -21.72 -5.69 -10.17
C ILE A 91 -21.34 -7.12 -10.53
N GLN A 92 -22.29 -7.89 -11.04
CA GLN A 92 -22.02 -9.24 -11.51
C GLN A 92 -21.21 -9.20 -12.81
N CYS A 93 -20.14 -10.00 -12.90
CA CYS A 93 -19.38 -10.17 -14.14
C CYS A 93 -20.17 -11.05 -15.13
N ASP A 94 -20.39 -10.57 -16.35
CA ASP A 94 -21.11 -11.32 -17.40
C ASP A 94 -20.31 -12.52 -17.94
N GLY A 95 -19.01 -12.61 -17.64
CA GLY A 95 -18.12 -13.69 -18.08
C GLY A 95 -17.96 -14.85 -17.09
N CYS A 96 -17.92 -14.57 -15.78
CA CYS A 96 -17.72 -15.59 -14.72
C CYS A 96 -18.81 -15.62 -13.65
N SER A 97 -19.80 -14.72 -13.72
CA SER A 97 -20.90 -14.58 -12.74
C SER A 97 -20.50 -14.19 -11.31
N GLU A 98 -19.22 -13.88 -11.07
CA GLU A 98 -18.74 -13.42 -9.75
C GLU A 98 -19.10 -11.94 -9.50
N MET A 99 -19.50 -11.63 -8.26
CA MET A 99 -19.75 -10.25 -7.84
C MET A 99 -18.42 -9.50 -7.71
N THR A 100 -18.27 -8.46 -8.53
CA THR A 100 -17.05 -7.67 -8.65
C THR A 100 -17.33 -6.21 -8.29
N MET A 101 -16.41 -5.58 -7.57
CA MET A 101 -16.52 -4.15 -7.24
C MET A 101 -16.61 -3.31 -8.53
N GLU A 102 -17.51 -2.32 -8.56
CA GLU A 102 -17.74 -1.42 -9.70
C GLU A 102 -16.44 -0.82 -10.28
N SER A 103 -15.51 -0.37 -9.42
CA SER A 103 -14.21 0.17 -9.88
C SER A 103 -13.26 -0.85 -10.52
N ARG A 104 -13.62 -2.14 -10.51
CA ARG A 104 -12.88 -3.27 -11.07
C ARG A 104 -13.63 -3.94 -12.23
N ILE A 105 -14.77 -3.38 -12.64
CA ILE A 105 -15.45 -3.76 -13.89
C ILE A 105 -14.86 -2.98 -15.07
N ARG A 106 -14.88 -3.60 -16.24
CA ARG A 106 -14.61 -3.00 -17.55
C ARG A 106 -15.80 -3.27 -18.46
N LEU A 107 -16.24 -2.24 -19.18
CA LEU A 107 -17.29 -2.38 -20.19
C LEU A 107 -16.65 -2.79 -21.52
N PHE A 108 -17.08 -3.92 -22.08
CA PHE A 108 -16.61 -4.41 -23.37
C PHE A 108 -17.77 -5.06 -24.11
N ASP A 109 -18.07 -4.58 -25.32
CA ASP A 109 -19.18 -5.11 -26.15
C ASP A 109 -20.52 -5.21 -25.39
N GLY A 110 -20.87 -4.15 -24.65
CA GLY A 110 -22.09 -4.09 -23.84
C GLY A 110 -22.07 -4.94 -22.56
N LYS A 111 -21.00 -5.69 -22.30
CA LYS A 111 -20.86 -6.59 -21.14
C LYS A 111 -19.99 -5.97 -20.05
N ASN A 112 -20.38 -6.18 -18.80
CA ASN A 112 -19.62 -5.86 -17.60
C ASN A 112 -18.68 -7.03 -17.29
N LEU A 113 -17.38 -6.83 -17.51
CA LEU A 113 -16.37 -7.87 -17.28
C LEU A 113 -15.46 -7.50 -16.12
N CYS A 114 -15.19 -8.47 -15.23
CA CYS A 114 -14.10 -8.33 -14.25
C CYS A 114 -12.75 -8.31 -14.98
N ILE A 115 -11.70 -7.77 -14.34
CA ILE A 115 -10.36 -7.64 -14.94
C ILE A 115 -9.86 -8.96 -15.57
N PRO A 116 -9.93 -10.13 -14.90
CA PRO A 116 -9.50 -11.39 -15.51
C PRO A 116 -10.31 -11.81 -16.75
N CYS A 117 -11.63 -11.60 -16.76
CA CYS A 117 -12.47 -11.93 -17.92
C CYS A 117 -12.22 -10.97 -19.08
N PHE A 118 -12.03 -9.69 -18.79
CA PHE A 118 -11.71 -8.66 -19.77
C PHE A 118 -10.38 -8.96 -20.49
N GLN A 119 -9.34 -9.34 -19.75
CA GLN A 119 -8.02 -9.69 -20.32
C GLN A 119 -8.04 -10.87 -21.29
N LYS A 120 -9.04 -11.76 -21.21
CA LYS A 120 -9.18 -12.90 -22.14
C LYS A 120 -9.76 -12.50 -23.50
N VAL A 121 -10.51 -11.40 -23.54
CA VAL A 121 -11.23 -10.94 -24.74
C VAL A 121 -10.61 -9.70 -25.37
N GLU A 122 -9.82 -8.94 -24.61
CA GLU A 122 -9.03 -7.82 -25.11
C GLU A 122 -7.84 -8.34 -25.92
N GLN A 123 -7.93 -8.24 -27.24
CA GLN A 123 -6.94 -8.78 -28.19
C GLN A 123 -5.66 -7.93 -28.32
N LYS A 124 -5.45 -6.93 -27.47
CA LYS A 124 -4.33 -5.95 -27.57
C LYS A 124 -3.22 -6.13 -26.53
N ILE A 125 -3.15 -7.29 -25.87
CA ILE A 125 -2.05 -7.66 -24.96
C ILE A 125 -1.37 -8.93 -25.48
#